data_AF-A0A2V5LI80-F1
#
_entry.id   AF-A0A2V5LI80-F1
#
_cell.length_a   1.000
_cell.length_b   1.000
_cell.length_c   1.000
_cell.angle_alpha   90.00
_cell.angle_beta   90.00
_cell.angle_gamma   90.00
#
_symmetry.space_group_name_H-M   'P 1'
#
loop_
_entity.id
_entity.type
_entity.pdbx_description
1 polymer ?
#
loop_
_entity_poly.entity_id
_entity_poly.type
_entity_poly.pdbx_seq_one_letter_code
_entity_poly.pdbx_strand_id
1 'polypeptide(L)'
;MERVSYEVFARKYRPQIFDDLVGQIHVSRTLKNAVAQNRLAHAYLFVGPRGVGKTSTARILAKSLNCIKGPTVTPCGECDNCREIAAGNSLDVIEIDGASNNSVEDVRQLRENVRYAPAKGRYKIYLIDEVHMLSPAAFNALLKTLEEPPEHVKFIFATTEPQKVLATILSRCQRFDLHRIPANLIAQHLQFIAGKEKITLEPAAAHAIARGAEGGLRDAESMLDQLVAFCGSKISESDVLSVFGFTSEQTVIDLTGQILQGKTPDAIDLLHQQSESGKDMMRLMSDLIAYLRDLLVFKAKPDALKEDVDPDVQKSLAAHAELITTDRLLDLIDQFAAAEGRMKWAPNKKLHFEVAIIKAIQSLGQATLDEVIEKLGELRDGGKARSATPSPQPVAEDAVRGGRERLAQKTGVNDPGYSEARVEEKAEPVDPEKIWRHVLGKIPPKSFLRTLIDLVRPIGIEGRNFLLAHSPDDRPKVEALASANNRRQLETLLRGASGRDWSVKFVAKDGILPATTDAAKPVGSFKDDPLIQQAIELFKAEVTQER
;
A
#
# COMPACT_ATOMS: atom_id res chain seq x y z
N MET A 1 27.51 -15.27 -41.19
CA MET A 1 26.57 -15.42 -40.06
C MET A 1 26.33 -14.04 -39.49
N GLU A 2 25.24 -13.38 -39.87
CA GLU A 2 24.78 -12.18 -39.16
C GLU A 2 24.64 -12.55 -37.69
N ARG A 3 25.35 -11.85 -36.80
CA ARG A 3 25.12 -11.93 -35.37
C ARG A 3 23.74 -11.33 -35.13
N VAL A 4 22.69 -12.14 -35.20
CA VAL A 4 21.37 -11.75 -34.72
C VAL A 4 21.55 -11.49 -33.23
N SER A 5 21.58 -10.21 -32.83
CA SER A 5 21.64 -9.85 -31.43
C SER A 5 20.40 -10.41 -30.76
N TYR A 6 20.59 -11.26 -29.74
CA TYR A 6 19.50 -11.76 -28.94
C TYR A 6 18.68 -10.58 -28.39
N GLU A 7 17.40 -10.53 -28.74
CA GLU A 7 16.46 -9.52 -28.26
C GLU A 7 15.50 -10.18 -27.28
N VAL A 8 15.50 -9.68 -26.04
CA VAL A 8 14.64 -10.15 -24.95
C VAL A 8 13.18 -10.09 -25.39
N PHE A 9 12.38 -11.11 -25.06
CA PHE A 9 10.97 -11.19 -25.46
C PHE A 9 10.16 -9.94 -25.11
N ALA A 10 10.39 -9.36 -23.93
CA ALA A 10 9.74 -8.13 -23.47
C ALA A 10 9.93 -6.92 -24.39
N ARG A 11 10.96 -6.93 -25.24
CA ARG A 11 11.21 -5.90 -26.27
C ARG A 11 10.69 -6.35 -27.63
N LYS A 12 10.97 -7.59 -28.02
CA LYS A 12 10.58 -8.19 -29.32
C LYS A 12 9.06 -8.22 -29.51
N TYR A 13 8.32 -8.58 -28.45
CA TYR A 13 6.86 -8.73 -28.46
C TYR A 13 6.12 -7.49 -27.94
N ARG A 14 6.82 -6.36 -27.80
CA ARG A 14 6.19 -5.11 -27.36
C ARG A 14 5.04 -4.74 -28.32
N PRO A 15 3.82 -4.50 -27.80
CA PRO A 15 2.65 -4.14 -28.60
C PRO A 15 2.90 -3.00 -29.58
N GLN A 16 2.52 -3.18 -30.85
CA GLN A 16 2.74 -2.19 -31.89
C GLN A 16 1.49 -1.38 -32.24
N ILE A 17 0.31 -1.98 -32.07
CA ILE A 17 -0.99 -1.34 -32.25
C ILE A 17 -1.88 -1.52 -31.00
N PHE A 18 -2.98 -0.77 -30.93
CA PHE A 18 -3.90 -0.81 -29.78
C PHE A 18 -4.60 -2.17 -29.60
N ASP A 19 -4.67 -3.00 -30.64
CA ASP A 19 -5.25 -4.35 -30.58
C ASP A 19 -4.30 -5.37 -29.96
N ASP A 20 -2.99 -5.11 -29.96
CA ASP A 20 -1.99 -5.98 -29.35
C ASP A 20 -1.90 -5.78 -27.82
N LEU A 21 -2.64 -4.83 -27.25
CA LEU A 21 -2.64 -4.54 -25.81
C LEU A 21 -3.47 -5.57 -25.04
N VAL A 22 -2.78 -6.52 -24.42
CA VAL A 22 -3.40 -7.56 -23.59
C VAL A 22 -4.05 -6.96 -22.35
N GLY A 23 -5.33 -7.26 -22.13
CA GLY A 23 -6.06 -6.93 -20.89
C GLY A 23 -6.47 -5.45 -20.72
N GLN A 24 -6.19 -4.56 -21.68
CA GLN A 24 -6.47 -3.12 -21.57
C GLN A 24 -7.54 -2.63 -22.57
N ILE A 25 -8.62 -3.40 -22.72
CA ILE A 25 -9.65 -3.16 -23.74
C ILE A 25 -10.33 -1.80 -23.57
N HIS A 26 -10.60 -1.38 -22.33
CA HIS A 26 -11.26 -0.09 -22.03
C HIS A 26 -10.39 1.11 -22.40
N VAL A 27 -9.08 1.07 -22.10
CA VAL A 27 -8.13 2.13 -22.48
C VAL A 27 -7.96 2.17 -23.99
N SER A 28 -7.71 1.01 -24.60
CA SER A 28 -7.57 0.85 -26.05
C SER A 28 -8.78 1.45 -26.77
N ARG A 29 -10.01 1.00 -26.46
CA ARG A 29 -11.24 1.50 -27.08
C ARG A 29 -11.40 3.01 -26.96
N THR A 30 -11.12 3.58 -25.79
CA THR A 30 -11.29 5.02 -25.54
C THR A 30 -10.28 5.85 -26.34
N LEU A 31 -9.02 5.43 -26.39
CA LEU A 31 -7.99 6.09 -27.20
C LEU A 31 -8.28 5.97 -28.70
N LYS A 32 -8.71 4.79 -29.17
CA LYS A 32 -9.14 4.59 -30.56
C LYS A 32 -10.25 5.58 -30.96
N ASN A 33 -11.27 5.73 -30.10
CA ASN A 33 -12.35 6.67 -30.33
C ASN A 33 -11.88 8.13 -30.34
N ALA A 34 -11.00 8.51 -29.42
CA ALA A 34 -10.44 9.86 -29.35
C ALA A 34 -9.67 10.22 -30.62
N VAL A 35 -8.86 9.29 -31.14
CA VAL A 35 -8.11 9.48 -32.39
C VAL A 35 -9.05 9.53 -33.59
N ALA A 36 -10.03 8.62 -33.69
CA ALA A 36 -10.99 8.60 -34.80
C ALA A 36 -11.86 9.87 -34.88
N GLN A 37 -12.22 10.44 -33.73
CA GLN A 37 -13.03 11.66 -33.65
C GLN A 37 -12.19 12.95 -33.67
N ASN A 38 -10.86 12.85 -33.77
CA ASN A 38 -9.92 13.96 -33.62
C ASN A 38 -10.13 14.79 -32.33
N ARG A 39 -10.56 14.13 -31.25
CA ARG A 39 -10.78 14.71 -29.92
C ARG A 39 -9.56 14.45 -29.04
N LEU A 40 -8.45 15.04 -29.43
CA LEU A 40 -7.14 14.81 -28.81
C LEU A 40 -6.90 15.78 -27.66
N ALA A 41 -6.70 15.27 -26.45
CA ALA A 41 -6.27 16.07 -25.31
C ALA A 41 -4.87 16.65 -25.55
N HIS A 42 -4.51 17.71 -24.83
CA HIS A 42 -3.14 18.23 -24.83
C HIS A 42 -2.22 17.42 -23.89
N ALA A 43 -2.78 16.79 -22.85
CA ALA A 43 -2.03 15.96 -21.91
C ALA A 43 -2.79 14.67 -21.55
N TYR A 44 -2.05 13.56 -21.52
CA TYR A 44 -2.52 12.23 -21.14
C TYR A 44 -1.74 11.73 -19.92
N LEU A 45 -2.40 11.02 -19.01
CA LEU A 45 -1.76 10.39 -17.86
C LEU A 45 -2.15 8.90 -17.79
N PHE A 46 -1.18 8.03 -18.02
CA PHE A 46 -1.32 6.58 -17.86
C PHE A 46 -0.88 6.15 -16.46
N VAL A 47 -1.82 5.58 -15.72
CA VAL A 47 -1.63 5.16 -14.33
C VAL A 47 -1.76 3.64 -14.27
N GLY A 48 -0.91 2.98 -13.48
CA GLY A 48 -1.09 1.56 -13.20
C GLY A 48 0.20 0.88 -12.76
N PRO A 49 0.12 -0.38 -12.30
CA PRO A 49 1.28 -1.13 -11.84
C PRO A 49 2.38 -1.25 -12.91
N ARG A 50 3.57 -1.67 -12.49
CA ARG A 50 4.65 -1.96 -13.45
C ARG A 50 4.23 -3.10 -14.39
N GLY A 51 4.72 -3.05 -15.62
CA GLY A 51 4.56 -4.15 -16.59
C GLY A 51 3.19 -4.27 -17.28
N VAL A 52 2.18 -3.48 -16.91
CA VAL A 52 0.82 -3.54 -17.51
C VAL A 52 0.67 -2.84 -18.88
N GLY A 53 1.74 -2.23 -19.40
CA GLY A 53 1.75 -1.63 -20.74
C GLY A 53 1.58 -0.12 -20.84
N LYS A 54 1.87 0.66 -19.78
CA LYS A 54 1.77 2.14 -19.78
C LYS A 54 2.59 2.80 -20.90
N THR A 55 3.91 2.59 -20.89
CA THR A 55 4.84 3.14 -21.90
C THR A 55 4.55 2.58 -23.30
N SER A 56 4.12 1.32 -23.41
CA SER A 56 3.70 0.72 -24.68
C SER A 56 2.47 1.44 -25.26
N THR A 57 1.46 1.68 -24.43
CA THR A 57 0.24 2.43 -24.81
C THR A 57 0.58 3.85 -25.24
N ALA A 58 1.47 4.51 -24.51
CA ALA A 58 1.97 5.83 -24.84
C ALA A 58 2.67 5.89 -26.20
N ARG A 59 3.55 4.92 -26.50
CA ARG A 59 4.22 4.83 -27.81
C ARG A 59 3.23 4.51 -28.94
N ILE A 60 2.22 3.69 -28.70
CA ILE A 60 1.14 3.41 -29.68
C ILE A 60 0.34 4.68 -29.97
N LEU A 61 0.01 5.47 -28.94
CA LEU A 61 -0.65 6.76 -29.12
C LEU A 61 0.24 7.72 -29.91
N ALA A 62 1.53 7.83 -29.57
CA ALA A 62 2.47 8.67 -30.30
C ALA A 62 2.58 8.27 -31.78
N LYS A 63 2.66 6.97 -32.09
CA LYS A 63 2.61 6.45 -33.46
C LYS A 63 1.31 6.80 -34.16
N SER A 64 0.17 6.64 -33.50
CA SER A 64 -1.15 6.97 -34.02
C SER A 64 -1.28 8.45 -34.43
N LEU A 65 -0.66 9.34 -33.66
CA LEU A 65 -0.66 10.79 -33.90
C LEU A 65 0.31 11.24 -35.00
N ASN A 66 1.52 10.67 -35.02
CA ASN A 66 2.61 11.10 -35.92
C ASN A 66 2.82 10.21 -37.14
N CYS A 67 2.03 9.15 -37.33
CA CYS A 67 2.06 8.37 -38.56
C CYS A 67 1.81 9.27 -39.78
N ILE A 68 2.42 8.96 -40.92
CA ILE A 68 2.19 9.69 -42.19
C ILE A 68 0.70 9.62 -42.58
N LYS A 69 0.06 8.48 -42.32
CA LYS A 69 -1.38 8.27 -42.52
C LYS A 69 -2.24 8.77 -41.34
N GLY A 70 -1.62 9.39 -40.33
CA GLY A 70 -2.26 9.82 -39.09
C GLY A 70 -2.84 11.23 -39.15
N PRO A 71 -3.63 11.65 -38.13
CA PRO A 71 -4.04 10.87 -36.96
C PRO A 71 -4.87 9.63 -37.36
N THR A 72 -4.45 8.45 -36.92
CA THR A 72 -5.09 7.17 -37.30
C THR A 72 -5.10 6.19 -36.15
N VAL A 73 -6.16 5.39 -36.08
CA VAL A 73 -6.33 4.35 -35.06
C VAL A 73 -5.36 3.18 -35.26
N THR A 74 -4.96 2.95 -36.51
CA THR A 74 -4.09 1.84 -36.92
C THR A 74 -2.83 2.41 -37.57
N PRO A 75 -1.80 2.79 -36.77
CA PRO A 75 -0.55 3.29 -37.32
C PRO A 75 0.10 2.21 -38.19
N CYS A 76 0.71 2.61 -39.32
CA CYS A 76 1.15 1.66 -40.33
C CYS A 76 2.35 0.78 -39.92
N GLY A 77 3.13 1.17 -38.92
CA GLY A 77 4.34 0.43 -38.49
C GLY A 77 5.54 0.54 -39.43
N GLU A 78 5.34 0.89 -40.70
CA GLU A 78 6.37 0.84 -41.74
C GLU A 78 6.96 2.20 -42.13
N CYS A 79 6.26 3.32 -41.87
CA CYS A 79 6.81 4.64 -42.16
C CYS A 79 7.94 5.03 -41.21
N ASP A 80 8.80 5.97 -41.64
CA ASP A 80 9.97 6.38 -40.86
C ASP A 80 9.56 6.88 -39.47
N ASN A 81 8.51 7.71 -39.37
CA ASN A 81 7.97 8.15 -38.07
C ASN A 81 7.56 6.96 -37.18
N CYS A 82 6.88 5.94 -37.72
CA CYS A 82 6.47 4.78 -36.93
C CYS A 82 7.68 3.95 -36.47
N ARG A 83 8.67 3.73 -37.35
CA ARG A 83 9.90 3.00 -37.04
C ARG A 83 10.75 3.74 -36.00
N GLU A 84 10.94 5.05 -36.16
CA GLU A 84 11.70 5.90 -35.23
C GLU A 84 11.05 5.93 -33.82
N ILE A 85 9.73 6.05 -33.75
CA ILE A 85 8.99 6.03 -32.47
C ILE A 85 9.06 4.64 -31.82
N ALA A 86 8.94 3.56 -32.60
CA ALA A 86 9.06 2.20 -32.07
C ALA A 86 10.48 1.94 -31.50
N ALA A 87 11.51 2.40 -32.21
CA ALA A 87 12.92 2.32 -31.81
C ALA A 87 13.26 3.24 -30.63
N GLY A 88 12.48 4.31 -30.40
CA GLY A 88 12.72 5.29 -29.33
C GLY A 88 13.75 6.35 -29.69
N ASN A 89 13.96 6.63 -30.97
CA ASN A 89 14.95 7.61 -31.47
C ASN A 89 14.31 8.72 -32.34
N SER A 90 13.00 8.93 -32.21
CA SER A 90 12.26 9.97 -32.91
C SER A 90 12.61 11.37 -32.38
N LEU A 91 12.88 12.32 -33.28
CA LEU A 91 13.13 13.73 -32.91
C LEU A 91 11.87 14.43 -32.38
N ASP A 92 10.69 13.98 -32.81
CA ASP A 92 9.40 14.55 -32.44
C ASP A 92 8.72 13.82 -31.27
N VAL A 93 9.31 12.73 -30.79
CA VAL A 93 8.78 11.97 -29.65
C VAL A 93 9.92 11.77 -28.66
N ILE A 94 9.97 12.67 -27.69
CA ILE A 94 11.04 12.75 -26.71
C ILE A 94 10.61 11.95 -25.49
N GLU A 95 11.23 10.79 -25.30
CA GLU A 95 11.03 9.92 -24.14
C GLU A 95 12.02 10.28 -23.04
N ILE A 96 11.48 10.65 -21.88
CA ILE A 96 12.23 11.09 -20.70
C ILE A 96 11.84 10.16 -19.56
N ASP A 97 12.84 9.57 -18.94
CA ASP A 97 12.66 8.86 -17.69
C ASP A 97 12.76 9.85 -16.53
N GLY A 98 11.65 10.02 -15.82
CA GLY A 98 11.55 10.93 -14.68
C GLY A 98 12.44 10.55 -13.51
N ALA A 99 12.93 9.31 -13.43
CA ALA A 99 13.91 8.92 -12.41
C ALA A 99 15.31 9.46 -12.70
N SER A 100 15.70 9.55 -13.97
CA SER A 100 17.03 10.01 -14.41
C SER A 100 17.07 11.51 -14.75
N ASN A 101 15.94 12.13 -15.07
CA ASN A 101 15.83 13.53 -15.47
C ASN A 101 14.88 14.31 -14.54
N ASN A 102 15.14 14.23 -13.22
CA ASN A 102 14.25 14.78 -12.20
C ASN A 102 14.52 16.25 -11.83
N SER A 103 15.55 16.86 -12.40
CA SER A 103 16.01 18.20 -12.02
C SER A 103 15.14 19.29 -12.65
N VAL A 104 15.13 20.46 -12.00
CA VAL A 104 14.41 21.63 -12.52
C VAL A 104 15.01 22.10 -13.85
N GLU A 105 16.31 21.90 -14.03
CA GLU A 105 17.03 22.39 -15.20
C GLU A 105 16.69 21.57 -16.45
N ASP A 106 16.61 20.24 -16.33
CA ASP A 106 16.18 19.35 -17.42
C ASP A 106 14.80 19.74 -17.94
N VAL A 107 13.90 20.06 -17.01
CA VAL A 107 12.54 20.49 -17.34
C VAL A 107 12.48 21.91 -17.90
N ARG A 108 13.36 22.82 -17.48
CA ARG A 108 13.46 24.15 -18.09
C ARG A 108 13.92 24.07 -19.53
N GLN A 109 14.93 23.24 -19.81
CA GLN A 109 15.38 22.98 -21.17
C GLN A 109 14.25 22.37 -22.01
N LEU A 110 13.50 21.43 -21.46
CA LEU A 110 12.30 20.91 -22.12
C LEU A 110 11.32 22.02 -22.46
N ARG A 111 11.00 22.89 -21.50
CA ARG A 111 10.04 23.99 -21.66
C ARG A 111 10.45 24.99 -22.74
N GLU A 112 11.74 25.26 -22.87
CA GLU A 112 12.27 26.10 -23.95
C GLU A 112 12.09 25.40 -25.30
N ASN A 113 12.38 24.11 -25.35
CA ASN A 113 12.24 23.29 -26.55
C ASN A 113 10.79 23.08 -27.02
N VAL A 114 9.82 23.18 -26.11
CA VAL A 114 8.39 23.04 -26.39
C VAL A 114 7.89 24.10 -27.39
N ARG A 115 8.53 25.27 -27.44
CA ARG A 115 8.12 26.39 -28.32
C ARG A 115 8.38 26.11 -29.80
N TYR A 116 9.32 25.23 -30.11
CA TYR A 116 9.66 24.91 -31.50
C TYR A 116 8.68 23.93 -32.11
N ALA A 117 8.38 24.12 -33.39
CA ALA A 117 7.55 23.22 -34.19
C ALA A 117 8.19 21.81 -34.30
N PRO A 118 7.38 20.77 -34.59
CA PRO A 118 7.89 19.43 -34.87
C PRO A 118 8.76 19.42 -36.15
N ALA A 119 9.74 18.53 -36.21
CA ALA A 119 10.69 18.41 -37.31
C ALA A 119 10.12 17.64 -38.52
N LYS A 120 9.43 16.51 -38.28
CA LYS A 120 8.86 15.63 -39.31
C LYS A 120 7.38 15.29 -39.07
N GLY A 121 6.99 15.17 -37.81
CA GLY A 121 5.66 14.76 -37.36
C GLY A 121 4.64 15.89 -37.37
N ARG A 122 3.40 15.55 -37.02
CA ARG A 122 2.32 16.54 -36.82
C ARG A 122 2.38 17.17 -35.43
N TYR A 123 2.84 16.39 -34.46
CA TYR A 123 2.91 16.77 -33.06
C TYR A 123 4.31 16.53 -32.51
N LYS A 124 4.74 17.42 -31.62
CA LYS A 124 5.90 17.24 -30.76
C LYS A 124 5.42 16.66 -29.44
N ILE A 125 5.78 15.42 -29.18
CA ILE A 125 5.25 14.61 -28.08
C ILE A 125 6.34 14.45 -27.02
N TYR A 126 6.01 14.81 -25.79
CA TYR A 126 6.86 14.58 -24.63
C TYR A 126 6.29 13.43 -23.81
N LEU A 127 6.99 12.29 -23.84
CA LEU A 127 6.65 11.11 -23.06
C LEU A 127 7.51 11.10 -21.80
N ILE A 128 6.91 11.35 -20.63
CA ILE A 128 7.61 11.33 -19.35
C ILE A 128 7.16 10.10 -18.56
N ASP A 129 8.04 9.10 -18.49
CA ASP A 129 7.81 7.88 -17.70
C ASP A 129 8.20 8.09 -16.23
N GLU A 130 7.58 7.33 -15.34
CA GLU A 130 7.67 7.48 -13.88
C GLU A 130 7.63 8.95 -13.41
N VAL A 131 6.66 9.72 -13.92
CA VAL A 131 6.57 11.18 -13.70
C VAL A 131 6.56 11.56 -12.20
N HIS A 132 6.09 10.66 -11.33
CA HIS A 132 6.10 10.86 -9.88
C HIS A 132 7.50 11.00 -9.26
N MET A 133 8.56 10.66 -10.01
CA MET A 133 9.95 10.82 -9.60
C MET A 133 10.52 12.22 -9.86
N LEU A 134 9.79 13.09 -10.59
CA LEU A 134 10.21 14.47 -10.80
C LEU A 134 10.21 15.26 -9.48
N SER A 135 11.18 16.16 -9.34
CA SER A 135 11.19 17.07 -8.19
C SER A 135 9.98 18.02 -8.19
N PRO A 136 9.48 18.47 -7.03
CA PRO A 136 8.37 19.42 -6.96
C PRO A 136 8.62 20.72 -7.74
N ALA A 137 9.88 21.19 -7.76
CA ALA A 137 10.25 22.37 -8.52
C ALA A 137 10.26 22.13 -10.04
N ALA A 138 10.63 20.93 -10.50
CA ALA A 138 10.52 20.52 -11.89
C ALA A 138 9.04 20.45 -12.31
N PHE A 139 8.18 19.88 -11.47
CA PHE A 139 6.74 19.86 -11.72
C PHE A 139 6.13 21.26 -11.90
N ASN A 140 6.47 22.20 -11.02
CA ASN A 140 5.97 23.58 -11.12
C ASN A 140 6.45 24.29 -12.39
N ALA A 141 7.63 23.95 -12.89
CA ALA A 141 8.15 24.52 -14.14
C ALA A 141 7.34 24.10 -15.38
N LEU A 142 6.65 22.95 -15.35
CA LEU A 142 5.78 22.46 -16.42
C LEU A 142 4.36 23.06 -16.40
N LEU A 143 3.89 23.56 -15.24
CA LEU A 143 2.48 23.93 -15.06
C LEU A 143 2.00 24.97 -16.07
N LYS A 144 2.77 26.05 -16.26
CA LYS A 144 2.42 27.09 -17.23
C LYS A 144 2.27 26.53 -18.65
N THR A 145 3.09 25.56 -19.01
CA THR A 145 3.08 24.93 -20.33
C THR A 145 1.99 23.89 -20.49
N LEU A 146 1.54 23.28 -19.38
CA LEU A 146 0.37 22.41 -19.36
C LEU A 146 -0.95 23.21 -19.36
N GLU A 147 -0.96 24.42 -18.81
CA GLU A 147 -2.11 25.33 -18.84
C GLU A 147 -2.35 25.92 -20.22
N GLU A 148 -1.28 26.36 -20.88
CA GLU A 148 -1.32 27.00 -22.20
C GLU A 148 -0.36 26.28 -23.17
N PRO A 149 -0.63 25.00 -23.53
CA PRO A 149 0.24 24.26 -24.43
C PRO A 149 0.09 24.76 -25.86
N PRO A 150 1.20 24.86 -26.63
CA PRO A 150 1.11 25.07 -28.08
C PRO A 150 0.29 23.95 -28.75
N GLU A 151 -0.45 24.26 -29.81
CA GLU A 151 -1.35 23.29 -30.48
C GLU A 151 -0.64 22.04 -31.01
N HIS A 152 0.62 22.20 -31.43
CA HIS A 152 1.47 21.12 -31.93
C HIS A 152 2.09 20.26 -30.83
N VAL A 153 1.89 20.59 -29.55
CA VAL A 153 2.54 19.90 -28.42
C VAL A 153 1.56 18.97 -27.72
N LYS A 154 2.03 17.76 -27.41
CA LYS A 154 1.28 16.78 -26.62
C LYS A 154 2.14 16.24 -25.50
N PHE A 155 1.60 16.20 -24.29
CA PHE A 155 2.23 15.56 -23.14
C PHE A 155 1.63 14.19 -22.89
N ILE A 156 2.48 13.21 -22.62
CA ILE A 156 2.07 11.88 -22.19
C ILE A 156 2.88 11.53 -20.96
N PHE A 157 2.18 11.37 -19.84
CA PHE A 157 2.77 11.00 -18.56
C PHE A 157 2.46 9.53 -18.27
N ALA A 158 3.40 8.83 -17.65
CA ALA A 158 3.17 7.51 -17.08
C ALA A 158 3.63 7.46 -15.62
N THR A 159 2.89 6.78 -14.76
CA THR A 159 3.26 6.60 -13.35
C THR A 159 2.73 5.31 -12.76
N THR A 160 3.53 4.71 -11.87
CA THR A 160 3.08 3.65 -10.95
C THR A 160 2.43 4.19 -9.67
N GLU A 161 2.69 5.44 -9.30
CA GLU A 161 2.26 6.06 -8.05
C GLU A 161 1.48 7.37 -8.31
N PRO A 162 0.19 7.30 -8.66
CA PRO A 162 -0.61 8.49 -8.98
C PRO A 162 -0.75 9.46 -7.78
N GLN A 163 -0.73 8.94 -6.55
CA GLN A 163 -0.83 9.73 -5.32
C GLN A 163 0.36 10.67 -5.08
N LYS A 164 1.51 10.39 -5.71
CA LYS A 164 2.70 11.24 -5.63
C LYS A 164 2.73 12.33 -6.71
N VAL A 165 1.81 12.27 -7.68
CA VAL A 165 1.68 13.30 -8.72
C VAL A 165 0.84 14.46 -8.19
N LEU A 166 1.28 15.69 -8.45
CA LEU A 166 0.57 16.89 -7.98
C LEU A 166 -0.85 16.96 -8.56
N ALA A 167 -1.83 17.31 -7.71
CA ALA A 167 -3.23 17.48 -8.11
C ALA A 167 -3.42 18.51 -9.23
N THR A 168 -2.54 19.51 -9.32
CA THR A 168 -2.52 20.52 -10.39
C THR A 168 -2.24 19.92 -11.77
N ILE A 169 -1.49 18.82 -11.84
CA ILE A 169 -1.24 18.10 -13.10
C ILE A 169 -2.36 17.13 -13.39
N LEU A 170 -2.83 16.40 -12.38
CA LEU A 170 -3.96 15.47 -12.51
C LEU A 170 -5.19 16.17 -13.10
N SER A 171 -5.48 17.40 -12.66
CA SER A 171 -6.61 18.20 -13.16
C SER A 171 -6.49 18.67 -14.61
N ARG A 172 -5.28 18.66 -15.18
CA ARG A 172 -4.99 19.10 -16.57
C ARG A 172 -4.73 17.93 -17.52
N CYS A 173 -4.72 16.70 -17.02
CA CYS A 173 -4.47 15.50 -17.82
C CYS A 173 -5.75 14.67 -17.99
N GLN A 174 -5.92 14.08 -19.17
CA GLN A 174 -6.87 12.98 -19.32
C GLN A 174 -6.25 11.71 -18.71
N ARG A 175 -6.79 11.26 -17.58
CA ARG A 175 -6.31 10.08 -16.85
C ARG A 175 -6.87 8.78 -17.44
N PHE A 176 -5.98 7.79 -17.58
CA PHE A 176 -6.28 6.43 -17.99
C PHE A 176 -5.66 5.44 -17.00
N ASP A 177 -6.50 4.67 -16.32
CA ASP A 177 -6.06 3.64 -15.38
C ASP A 177 -5.94 2.29 -16.11
N LEU A 178 -4.71 1.77 -16.17
CA LEU A 178 -4.38 0.43 -16.65
C LEU A 178 -4.39 -0.53 -15.47
N HIS A 179 -5.18 -1.59 -15.59
CA HIS A 179 -5.37 -2.58 -14.53
C HIS A 179 -4.33 -3.70 -14.62
N ARG A 180 -4.18 -4.49 -13.55
CA ARG A 180 -3.42 -5.74 -13.61
C ARG A 180 -4.06 -6.68 -14.62
N ILE A 181 -3.24 -7.36 -15.42
CA ILE A 181 -3.72 -8.28 -16.44
C ILE A 181 -4.07 -9.61 -15.76
N PRO A 182 -5.26 -10.18 -16.01
CA PRO A 182 -5.62 -11.51 -15.48
C PRO A 182 -4.58 -12.58 -15.84
N ALA A 183 -4.30 -13.50 -14.90
CA ALA A 183 -3.29 -14.54 -15.08
C ALA A 183 -3.57 -15.42 -16.32
N ASN A 184 -4.83 -15.74 -16.58
CA ASN A 184 -5.24 -16.52 -17.75
C ASN A 184 -4.86 -15.84 -19.08
N LEU A 185 -5.02 -14.50 -19.18
CA LEU A 185 -4.63 -13.77 -20.38
C LEU A 185 -3.10 -13.70 -20.54
N ILE A 186 -2.36 -13.57 -19.44
CA ILE A 186 -0.89 -13.64 -19.48
C ILE A 186 -0.44 -15.02 -19.95
N ALA A 187 -0.98 -16.10 -19.37
CA ALA A 187 -0.64 -17.46 -19.74
C ALA A 187 -0.91 -17.75 -21.22
N GLN A 188 -2.07 -17.33 -21.75
CA GLN A 188 -2.40 -17.43 -23.17
C GLN A 188 -1.40 -16.68 -24.06
N HIS A 189 -1.00 -15.47 -23.66
CA HIS A 189 -0.01 -14.69 -24.41
C HIS A 189 1.38 -15.31 -24.37
N LEU A 190 1.80 -15.87 -23.22
CA LEU A 190 3.06 -16.62 -23.11
C LEU A 190 3.06 -17.86 -23.99
N GLN A 191 1.94 -18.60 -24.07
CA GLN A 191 1.80 -19.73 -24.98
C GLN A 191 1.90 -19.30 -26.46
N PHE A 192 1.32 -18.15 -26.80
CA PHE A 192 1.46 -17.58 -28.14
C PHE A 192 2.91 -17.24 -28.49
N ILE A 193 3.65 -16.62 -27.56
CA ILE A 193 5.09 -16.36 -27.72
C ILE A 193 5.86 -17.67 -27.87
N ALA A 194 5.61 -18.64 -26.98
CA ALA A 194 6.27 -19.94 -27.01
C ALA A 194 6.06 -20.65 -28.36
N GLY A 195 4.84 -20.62 -28.90
CA GLY A 195 4.54 -21.17 -30.22
C GLY A 195 5.33 -20.50 -31.36
N LYS A 196 5.49 -19.17 -31.32
CA LYS A 196 6.27 -18.41 -32.32
C LYS A 196 7.77 -18.68 -32.24
N GLU A 197 8.30 -18.81 -31.03
CA GLU A 197 9.72 -19.09 -30.78
C GLU A 197 10.05 -20.59 -30.82
N LYS A 198 9.06 -21.45 -31.08
CA LYS A 198 9.18 -22.92 -31.10
C LYS A 198 9.66 -23.51 -29.76
N ILE A 199 9.18 -22.93 -28.66
CA ILE A 199 9.40 -23.40 -27.30
C ILE A 199 8.20 -24.26 -26.89
N THR A 200 8.49 -25.40 -26.26
CA THR A 200 7.47 -26.26 -25.63
C THR A 200 7.26 -25.77 -24.21
N LEU A 201 6.26 -24.91 -24.01
CA LEU A 201 5.84 -24.41 -22.70
C LEU A 201 4.59 -25.17 -22.26
N GLU A 202 4.69 -25.91 -21.15
CA GLU A 202 3.53 -26.61 -20.57
C GLU A 202 2.47 -25.58 -20.08
N PRO A 203 1.16 -25.89 -20.19
CA PRO A 203 0.11 -24.99 -19.69
C PRO A 203 0.29 -24.62 -18.21
N ALA A 204 0.57 -25.60 -17.36
CA ALA A 204 0.83 -25.36 -15.93
C ALA A 204 2.03 -24.42 -15.70
N ALA A 205 3.10 -24.55 -16.49
CA ALA A 205 4.24 -23.64 -16.45
C ALA A 205 3.85 -22.20 -16.84
N ALA A 206 3.04 -22.03 -17.89
CA ALA A 206 2.55 -20.72 -18.30
C ALA A 206 1.72 -20.05 -17.20
N HIS A 207 0.84 -20.80 -16.53
CA HIS A 207 0.07 -20.30 -15.39
C HIS A 207 0.96 -19.97 -14.18
N ALA A 208 1.97 -20.79 -13.89
CA ALA A 208 2.93 -20.52 -12.81
C ALA A 208 3.72 -19.21 -13.05
N ILE A 209 4.16 -18.95 -14.28
CA ILE A 209 4.79 -17.68 -14.67
C ILE A 209 3.80 -16.53 -14.52
N ALA A 210 2.57 -16.70 -15.02
CA ALA A 210 1.54 -15.67 -14.98
C ALA A 210 1.18 -15.23 -13.55
N ARG A 211 1.04 -16.20 -12.62
CA ARG A 211 0.86 -15.92 -11.19
C ARG A 211 2.06 -15.16 -10.63
N GLY A 212 3.27 -15.59 -10.98
CA GLY A 212 4.49 -14.95 -10.48
C GLY A 212 4.78 -13.56 -11.01
N ALA A 213 4.20 -13.20 -12.15
CA ALA A 213 4.29 -11.86 -12.71
C ALA A 213 3.26 -10.88 -12.11
N GLU A 214 2.34 -11.35 -11.27
CA GLU A 214 1.30 -10.56 -10.61
C GLU A 214 0.55 -9.58 -11.55
N GLY A 215 0.26 -10.00 -12.77
CA GLY A 215 -0.45 -9.16 -13.74
C GLY A 215 0.41 -8.19 -14.55
N GLY A 216 1.73 -8.22 -14.41
CA GLY A 216 2.69 -7.48 -15.24
C GLY A 216 3.18 -8.30 -16.43
N LEU A 217 2.70 -8.02 -17.64
CA LEU A 217 3.07 -8.78 -18.84
C LEU A 217 4.57 -8.71 -19.15
N ARG A 218 5.18 -7.52 -18.98
CA ARG A 218 6.62 -7.34 -19.19
C ARG A 218 7.45 -8.26 -18.28
N ASP A 219 7.03 -8.41 -17.03
CA ASP A 219 7.74 -9.23 -16.06
C ASP A 219 7.54 -10.72 -16.39
N ALA A 220 6.33 -11.12 -16.82
CA ALA A 220 6.05 -12.46 -17.32
C ALA A 220 6.91 -12.84 -18.55
N GLU A 221 7.00 -11.96 -19.54
CA GLU A 221 7.83 -12.15 -20.75
C GLU A 221 9.32 -12.24 -20.38
N SER A 222 9.77 -11.44 -19.40
CA SER A 222 11.15 -11.49 -18.90
C SER A 222 11.45 -12.80 -18.16
N MET A 223 10.48 -13.33 -17.41
CA MET A 223 10.60 -14.62 -16.75
C MET A 223 10.67 -15.77 -17.76
N LEU A 224 9.85 -15.74 -18.81
CA LEU A 224 9.92 -16.74 -19.89
C LEU A 224 11.29 -16.70 -20.58
N ASP A 225 11.82 -15.52 -20.86
CA ASP A 225 13.14 -15.31 -21.46
C ASP A 225 14.26 -15.94 -20.60
N GLN A 226 14.21 -15.72 -19.29
CA GLN A 226 15.13 -16.33 -18.33
C GLN A 226 15.01 -17.86 -18.31
N LEU A 227 13.79 -18.41 -18.29
CA LEU A 227 13.56 -19.85 -18.31
C LEU A 227 14.12 -20.50 -19.58
N VAL A 228 13.98 -19.85 -20.74
CA VAL A 228 14.57 -20.33 -21.99
C VAL A 228 16.10 -20.39 -21.89
N ALA A 229 16.72 -19.41 -21.23
CA ALA A 229 18.16 -19.40 -21.02
C ALA A 229 18.65 -20.52 -20.08
N PHE A 230 17.86 -20.91 -19.07
CA PHE A 230 18.22 -21.95 -18.10
C PHE A 230 17.84 -23.38 -18.53
N CYS A 231 16.63 -23.56 -19.04
CA CYS A 231 16.02 -24.88 -19.30
C CYS A 231 16.03 -25.25 -20.80
N GLY A 232 16.32 -24.29 -21.68
CA GLY A 232 16.30 -24.49 -23.13
C GLY A 232 14.88 -24.41 -23.71
N SER A 233 14.54 -25.36 -24.59
CA SER A 233 13.31 -25.30 -25.40
C SER A 233 12.11 -26.01 -24.78
N LYS A 234 12.28 -26.72 -23.66
CA LYS A 234 11.19 -27.40 -22.95
C LYS A 234 11.12 -26.87 -21.53
N ILE A 235 9.97 -26.34 -21.16
CA ILE A 235 9.76 -25.68 -19.87
C ILE A 235 8.54 -26.31 -19.21
N SER A 236 8.78 -27.01 -18.11
CA SER A 236 7.77 -27.62 -17.24
C SER A 236 7.42 -26.73 -16.05
N GLU A 237 6.34 -27.03 -15.33
CA GLU A 237 6.00 -26.28 -14.11
C GLU A 237 7.11 -26.39 -13.05
N SER A 238 7.70 -27.57 -12.88
CA SER A 238 8.81 -27.78 -11.92
C SER A 238 10.02 -26.91 -12.21
N ASP A 239 10.29 -26.60 -13.49
CA ASP A 239 11.37 -25.70 -13.88
C ASP A 239 11.08 -24.28 -13.39
N VAL A 240 9.84 -23.79 -13.59
CA VAL A 240 9.41 -22.45 -13.13
C VAL A 240 9.54 -22.34 -11.61
N LEU A 241 9.03 -23.34 -10.88
CA LEU A 241 9.03 -23.34 -9.43
C LEU A 241 10.45 -23.42 -8.84
N SER A 242 11.36 -24.13 -9.50
CA SER A 242 12.75 -24.26 -9.05
C SER A 242 13.58 -23.01 -9.36
N VAL A 243 13.49 -22.47 -10.58
CA VAL A 243 14.27 -21.29 -11.02
C VAL A 243 13.89 -20.04 -10.24
N PHE A 244 12.60 -19.81 -10.00
CA PHE A 244 12.14 -18.60 -9.32
C PHE A 244 11.88 -18.78 -7.82
N GLY A 245 12.13 -19.97 -7.27
CA GLY A 245 11.86 -20.26 -5.86
C GLY A 245 10.38 -20.13 -5.48
N PHE A 246 9.48 -20.32 -6.44
CA PHE A 246 8.04 -20.26 -6.20
C PHE A 246 7.53 -21.53 -5.54
N THR A 247 6.52 -21.38 -4.70
CA THR A 247 5.84 -22.50 -4.06
C THR A 247 4.76 -23.04 -5.00
N SER A 248 4.57 -24.36 -5.00
CA SER A 248 3.46 -24.96 -5.75
C SER A 248 2.13 -24.59 -5.11
N GLU A 249 1.08 -24.55 -5.93
CA GLU A 249 -0.29 -24.30 -5.44
C GLU A 249 -0.75 -25.37 -4.46
N GLN A 250 -0.37 -26.64 -4.72
CA GLN A 250 -0.64 -27.75 -3.82
C GLN A 250 -0.03 -27.53 -2.44
N THR A 251 1.19 -27.00 -2.35
CA THR A 251 1.83 -26.71 -1.06
C THR A 251 1.07 -25.66 -0.26
N VAL A 252 0.49 -24.65 -0.91
CA VAL A 252 -0.34 -23.62 -0.25
C VAL A 252 -1.64 -24.23 0.25
N ILE A 253 -2.25 -25.09 -0.55
CA ILE A 253 -3.45 -25.86 -0.18
C ILE A 253 -3.14 -26.74 1.04
N ASP A 254 -2.06 -27.53 1.00
CA ASP A 254 -1.67 -28.45 2.07
C ASP A 254 -1.38 -27.69 3.37
N LEU A 255 -0.63 -26.58 3.29
CA LEU A 255 -0.33 -25.72 4.44
C LEU A 255 -1.61 -25.15 5.05
N THR A 256 -2.53 -24.67 4.21
CA THR A 256 -3.83 -24.16 4.66
C THR A 256 -4.62 -25.26 5.36
N GLY A 257 -4.69 -26.45 4.77
CA GLY A 257 -5.40 -27.60 5.34
C GLY A 257 -4.84 -28.00 6.72
N GLN A 258 -3.52 -28.02 6.88
CA GLN A 258 -2.86 -28.29 8.16
C GLN A 258 -3.17 -27.23 9.22
N ILE A 259 -3.17 -25.94 8.82
CA ILE A 259 -3.55 -24.83 9.71
C ILE A 259 -5.01 -24.96 10.17
N LEU A 260 -5.94 -25.17 9.23
CA LEU A 260 -7.38 -25.27 9.52
C LEU A 260 -7.73 -26.49 10.38
N GLN A 261 -6.98 -27.59 10.25
CA GLN A 261 -7.15 -28.80 11.07
C GLN A 261 -6.41 -28.72 12.41
N GLY A 262 -5.67 -27.64 12.68
CA GLY A 262 -4.91 -27.46 13.92
C GLY A 262 -3.67 -28.35 14.06
N LYS A 263 -3.12 -28.83 12.93
CA LYS A 263 -1.93 -29.71 12.90
C LYS A 263 -0.65 -28.87 12.91
N THR A 264 -0.33 -28.28 14.06
CA THR A 264 0.85 -27.41 14.22
C THR A 264 2.17 -28.07 13.81
N PRO A 265 2.50 -29.32 14.24
CA PRO A 265 3.77 -29.94 13.85
C PRO A 265 3.90 -30.07 12.33
N ASP A 266 2.88 -30.61 11.67
CA ASP A 266 2.88 -30.82 10.21
C ASP A 266 3.03 -29.49 9.44
N ALA A 267 2.34 -28.43 9.89
CA ALA A 267 2.42 -27.09 9.29
C ALA A 267 3.82 -26.48 9.39
N ILE A 268 4.48 -26.65 10.54
CA ILE A 268 5.85 -26.16 10.76
C ILE A 268 6.85 -26.99 9.97
N ASP A 269 6.69 -28.30 9.91
CA ASP A 269 7.56 -29.19 9.12
C ASP A 269 7.47 -28.87 7.62
N LEU A 270 6.26 -28.63 7.11
CA LEU A 270 6.06 -28.21 5.72
C LEU A 270 6.74 -26.87 5.44
N LEU A 271 6.57 -25.88 6.32
CA LEU A 271 7.24 -24.58 6.20
C LEU A 271 8.77 -24.73 6.25
N HIS A 272 9.28 -25.58 7.14
CA HIS A 272 10.70 -25.89 7.25
C HIS A 272 11.24 -26.48 5.96
N GLN A 273 10.54 -27.47 5.38
CA GLN A 273 10.90 -28.07 4.10
C GLN A 273 10.95 -27.05 2.97
N GLN A 274 9.94 -26.16 2.88
CA GLN A 274 9.93 -25.10 1.86
C GLN A 274 11.11 -24.14 2.04
N SER A 275 11.43 -23.77 3.27
CA SER A 275 12.59 -22.93 3.58
C SER A 275 13.92 -23.58 3.21
N GLU A 276 14.12 -24.87 3.52
CA GLU A 276 15.36 -25.59 3.17
C GLU A 276 15.50 -25.77 1.65
N SER A 277 14.38 -25.89 0.93
CA SER A 277 14.37 -25.92 -0.54
C SER A 277 14.57 -24.55 -1.21
N GLY A 278 14.84 -23.49 -0.42
CA GLY A 278 15.18 -22.16 -0.93
C GLY A 278 14.00 -21.35 -1.45
N LYS A 279 12.76 -21.70 -1.07
CA LYS A 279 11.55 -20.97 -1.50
C LYS A 279 11.45 -19.60 -0.84
N ASP A 280 10.81 -18.66 -1.53
CA ASP A 280 10.59 -17.32 -0.97
C ASP A 280 9.47 -17.33 0.08
N MET A 281 9.85 -17.11 1.35
CA MET A 281 8.91 -17.08 2.48
C MET A 281 7.92 -15.91 2.43
N MET A 282 8.31 -14.73 1.91
CA MET A 282 7.38 -13.60 1.73
C MET A 282 6.31 -13.99 0.73
N ARG A 283 6.73 -14.61 -0.36
CA ARG A 283 5.81 -15.03 -1.40
C ARG A 283 4.85 -16.12 -0.91
N LEU A 284 5.36 -17.13 -0.20
CA LEU A 284 4.52 -18.16 0.40
C LEU A 284 3.47 -17.57 1.37
N MET A 285 3.83 -16.53 2.13
CA MET A 285 2.88 -15.80 2.99
C MET A 285 1.81 -15.07 2.15
N SER A 286 2.22 -14.36 1.10
CA SER A 286 1.27 -13.67 0.21
C SER A 286 0.34 -14.66 -0.51
N ASP A 287 0.86 -15.80 -0.96
CA ASP A 287 0.09 -16.88 -1.60
C ASP A 287 -0.92 -17.50 -0.62
N LEU A 288 -0.52 -17.73 0.65
CA LEU A 288 -1.41 -18.19 1.72
C LEU A 288 -2.55 -17.19 1.96
N ILE A 289 -2.26 -15.90 2.08
CA ILE A 289 -3.27 -14.85 2.27
C ILE A 289 -4.22 -14.79 1.06
N ALA A 290 -3.69 -14.89 -0.16
CA ALA A 290 -4.50 -14.92 -1.37
C ALA A 290 -5.44 -16.12 -1.39
N TYR A 291 -4.96 -17.31 -1.03
CA TYR A 291 -5.78 -18.51 -0.93
C TYR A 291 -6.88 -18.39 0.14
N LEU A 292 -6.57 -17.84 1.31
CA LEU A 292 -7.58 -17.59 2.37
C LEU A 292 -8.65 -16.58 1.92
N ARG A 293 -8.27 -15.55 1.16
CA ARG A 293 -9.22 -14.61 0.55
C ARG A 293 -10.11 -15.32 -0.47
N ASP A 294 -9.54 -16.17 -1.31
CA ASP A 294 -10.31 -16.90 -2.32
C ASP A 294 -11.28 -17.88 -1.65
N LEU A 295 -10.88 -18.50 -0.53
CA LEU A 295 -11.76 -19.28 0.34
C LEU A 295 -12.92 -18.45 0.91
N LEU A 296 -12.65 -17.22 1.35
CA LEU A 296 -13.69 -16.30 1.86
C LEU A 296 -14.69 -15.93 0.76
N VAL A 297 -14.19 -15.59 -0.43
CA VAL A 297 -15.02 -15.28 -1.60
C VAL A 297 -15.86 -16.50 -1.99
N PHE A 298 -15.27 -17.69 -2.00
CA PHE A 298 -15.98 -18.94 -2.27
C PHE A 298 -17.11 -19.20 -1.27
N LYS A 299 -16.87 -19.00 0.04
CA LYS A 299 -17.92 -19.11 1.07
C LYS A 299 -19.05 -18.10 0.88
N ALA A 300 -18.73 -16.88 0.47
CA ALA A 300 -19.74 -15.85 0.23
C ALA A 300 -20.53 -16.07 -1.07
N LYS A 301 -19.85 -16.53 -2.13
CA LYS A 301 -20.44 -16.81 -3.44
C LYS A 301 -19.67 -17.94 -4.14
N PRO A 302 -20.16 -19.20 -4.08
CA PRO A 302 -19.47 -20.37 -4.65
C PRO A 302 -19.19 -20.29 -6.16
N ASP A 303 -19.99 -19.51 -6.89
CA ASP A 303 -19.87 -19.34 -8.33
C ASP A 303 -18.88 -18.23 -8.75
N ALA A 304 -18.38 -17.42 -7.82
CA ALA A 304 -17.59 -16.22 -8.15
C ALA A 304 -16.23 -16.53 -8.77
N LEU A 305 -15.66 -17.70 -8.50
CA LEU A 305 -14.29 -18.09 -8.88
C LEU A 305 -14.23 -19.16 -9.97
N LYS A 306 -15.38 -19.57 -10.52
CA LYS A 306 -15.48 -20.70 -11.47
C LYS A 306 -14.66 -20.53 -12.76
N GLU A 307 -14.44 -19.29 -13.20
CA GLU A 307 -13.70 -19.00 -14.45
C GLU A 307 -12.20 -18.73 -14.20
N ASP A 308 -11.82 -18.46 -12.95
CA ASP A 308 -10.47 -18.01 -12.58
C ASP A 308 -9.61 -19.11 -11.95
N VAL A 309 -10.21 -20.21 -11.50
CA VAL A 309 -9.57 -21.24 -10.67
C VAL A 309 -9.74 -22.64 -11.27
N ASP A 310 -8.69 -23.46 -11.19
CA ASP A 310 -8.70 -24.85 -11.67
C ASP A 310 -9.73 -25.71 -10.90
N PRO A 311 -10.45 -26.64 -11.57
CA PRO A 311 -11.39 -27.57 -10.92
C PRO A 311 -10.85 -28.31 -9.69
N ASP A 312 -9.57 -28.66 -9.66
CA ASP A 312 -8.99 -29.38 -8.51
C ASP A 312 -8.78 -28.46 -7.30
N VAL A 313 -8.43 -27.20 -7.53
CA VAL A 313 -8.34 -26.17 -6.50
C VAL A 313 -9.75 -25.85 -5.97
N GLN A 314 -10.76 -25.83 -6.84
CA GLN A 314 -12.15 -25.62 -6.42
C GLN A 314 -12.66 -26.70 -5.43
N LYS A 315 -12.26 -27.96 -5.63
CA LYS A 315 -12.57 -29.05 -4.67
C LYS A 315 -11.90 -28.81 -3.31
N SER A 316 -10.64 -28.39 -3.32
CA SER A 316 -9.89 -28.07 -2.10
C SER A 316 -10.49 -26.89 -1.35
N LEU A 317 -10.93 -25.85 -2.07
CA LEU A 317 -11.65 -24.71 -1.49
C LEU A 317 -12.96 -25.16 -0.83
N ALA A 318 -13.73 -26.03 -1.48
CA ALA A 318 -14.96 -26.58 -0.91
C ALA A 318 -14.69 -27.36 0.39
N ALA A 319 -13.68 -28.24 0.39
CA ALA A 319 -13.29 -28.99 1.58
C ALA A 319 -12.84 -28.08 2.73
N HIS A 320 -12.02 -27.06 2.45
CA HIS A 320 -11.57 -26.10 3.46
C HIS A 320 -12.70 -25.19 3.96
N ALA A 321 -13.70 -24.90 3.13
CA ALA A 321 -14.83 -24.06 3.50
C ALA A 321 -15.71 -24.70 4.58
N GLU A 322 -15.72 -26.03 4.67
CA GLU A 322 -16.44 -26.77 5.72
C GLU A 322 -15.72 -26.76 7.07
N LEU A 323 -14.40 -26.53 7.09
CA LEU A 323 -13.57 -26.62 8.30
C LEU A 323 -13.55 -25.32 9.14
N ILE A 324 -13.99 -24.19 8.59
CA ILE A 324 -13.85 -22.88 9.24
C ILE A 324 -15.10 -22.01 9.07
N THR A 325 -15.45 -21.25 10.10
CA THR A 325 -16.52 -20.24 10.02
C THR A 325 -16.03 -18.94 9.38
N THR A 326 -16.94 -18.12 8.85
CA THR A 326 -16.57 -16.87 8.15
C THR A 326 -15.83 -15.89 9.07
N ASP A 327 -16.25 -15.74 10.33
CA ASP A 327 -15.62 -14.82 11.28
C ASP A 327 -14.18 -15.24 11.60
N ARG A 328 -13.96 -16.54 11.85
CA ARG A 328 -12.62 -17.06 12.11
C ARG A 328 -11.70 -16.97 10.88
N LEU A 329 -12.25 -17.08 9.67
CA LEU A 329 -11.49 -16.90 8.44
C LEU A 329 -11.03 -15.44 8.27
N LEU A 330 -11.88 -14.47 8.61
CA LEU A 330 -11.50 -13.05 8.64
C LEU A 330 -10.38 -12.80 9.65
N ASP A 331 -10.50 -13.33 10.86
CA ASP A 331 -9.46 -13.22 11.89
C ASP A 331 -8.13 -13.82 11.43
N LEU A 332 -8.15 -14.96 10.74
CA LEU A 332 -6.94 -15.57 10.16
C LEU A 332 -6.28 -14.66 9.11
N ILE A 333 -7.08 -14.12 8.19
CA ILE A 333 -6.58 -13.21 7.14
C ILE A 333 -5.90 -12.00 7.78
N ASP A 334 -6.53 -11.38 8.78
CA ASP A 334 -5.97 -10.22 9.49
C ASP A 334 -4.66 -10.57 10.23
N GLN A 335 -4.60 -11.75 10.86
CA GLN A 335 -3.40 -12.22 11.55
C GLN A 335 -2.22 -12.43 10.59
N PHE A 336 -2.45 -13.09 9.45
CA PHE A 336 -1.41 -13.31 8.44
C PHE A 336 -1.01 -12.01 7.74
N ALA A 337 -1.96 -11.13 7.39
CA ALA A 337 -1.65 -9.81 6.82
C ALA A 337 -0.82 -8.94 7.79
N ALA A 338 -1.16 -8.95 9.08
CA ALA A 338 -0.36 -8.26 10.10
C ALA A 338 1.03 -8.90 10.26
N ALA A 339 1.17 -10.22 10.09
CA ALA A 339 2.45 -10.90 10.11
C ALA A 339 3.30 -10.56 8.88
N GLU A 340 2.71 -10.56 7.68
CA GLU A 340 3.36 -10.17 6.42
C GLU A 340 3.98 -8.77 6.50
N GLY A 341 3.21 -7.79 7.03
CA GLY A 341 3.72 -6.42 7.23
C GLY A 341 4.93 -6.33 8.17
N ARG A 342 5.00 -7.19 9.19
CA ARG A 342 6.17 -7.32 10.10
C ARG A 342 7.33 -8.04 9.42
N MET A 343 7.02 -9.07 8.64
CA MET A 343 8.00 -9.93 7.97
C MET A 343 8.79 -9.19 6.89
N LYS A 344 8.17 -8.17 6.25
CA LYS A 344 8.82 -7.32 5.24
C LYS A 344 10.16 -6.73 5.68
N TRP A 345 10.29 -6.36 6.97
CA TRP A 345 11.48 -5.72 7.53
C TRP A 345 12.28 -6.64 8.47
N ALA A 346 11.87 -7.90 8.57
CA ALA A 346 12.46 -8.83 9.50
C ALA A 346 13.72 -9.49 8.93
N PRO A 347 14.79 -9.65 9.74
CA PRO A 347 15.99 -10.36 9.32
C PRO A 347 15.74 -11.87 9.13
N ASN A 348 14.89 -12.48 9.97
CA ASN A 348 14.55 -13.90 9.89
C ASN A 348 13.05 -14.07 9.57
N LYS A 349 12.73 -14.06 8.28
CA LYS A 349 11.35 -14.19 7.79
C LYS A 349 10.69 -15.52 8.19
N LYS A 350 11.45 -16.61 8.15
CA LYS A 350 10.99 -17.96 8.54
C LYS A 350 10.42 -17.96 9.96
N LEU A 351 11.17 -17.44 10.93
CA LEU A 351 10.73 -17.36 12.33
C LEU A 351 9.42 -16.59 12.48
N HIS A 352 9.26 -15.47 11.77
CA HIS A 352 8.03 -14.69 11.81
C HIS A 352 6.83 -15.44 11.24
N PHE A 353 7.05 -16.24 10.19
CA PHE A 353 6.03 -17.08 9.61
C PHE A 353 5.66 -18.24 10.55
N GLU A 354 6.64 -18.95 11.13
CA GLU A 354 6.40 -20.00 12.13
C GLU A 354 5.56 -19.48 13.30
N VAL A 355 5.92 -18.31 13.85
CA VAL A 355 5.15 -17.68 14.93
C VAL A 355 3.73 -17.30 14.48
N ALA A 356 3.55 -16.86 13.24
CA ALA A 356 2.24 -16.54 12.69
C ALA A 356 1.36 -17.79 12.58
N ILE A 357 1.90 -18.90 12.07
CA ILE A 357 1.19 -20.20 11.97
C ILE A 357 0.76 -20.68 13.35
N ILE A 358 1.67 -20.66 14.33
CA ILE A 358 1.38 -21.11 15.70
C ILE A 358 0.25 -20.26 16.31
N LYS A 359 0.32 -18.93 16.15
CA LYS A 359 -0.72 -18.02 16.65
C LYS A 359 -2.06 -18.23 15.97
N ALA A 360 -2.07 -18.40 14.66
CA ALA A 360 -3.26 -18.68 13.88
C ALA A 360 -3.96 -19.96 14.37
N ILE A 361 -3.21 -21.06 14.51
CA ILE A 361 -3.75 -22.34 14.99
C ILE A 361 -4.27 -22.21 16.44
N GLN A 362 -3.55 -21.53 17.32
CA GLN A 362 -4.01 -21.28 18.69
C GLN A 362 -5.30 -20.47 18.72
N SER A 363 -5.43 -19.46 17.86
CA SER A 363 -6.64 -18.64 17.73
C SER A 363 -7.84 -19.47 17.25
N LEU A 364 -7.63 -20.46 16.38
CA LEU A 364 -8.67 -21.40 15.96
C LEU A 364 -9.08 -22.35 17.10
N GLY A 365 -8.20 -22.62 18.06
CA GLY A 365 -8.53 -23.44 19.24
C GLY A 365 -9.24 -22.69 20.36
N GLN A 366 -9.28 -21.35 20.32
CA GLN A 366 -9.92 -20.54 21.36
C GLN A 366 -11.44 -20.57 21.22
N ALA A 367 -12.13 -20.72 22.35
CA ALA A 367 -13.58 -20.55 22.39
C ALA A 367 -13.92 -19.08 22.09
N THR A 368 -14.88 -18.86 21.19
CA THR A 368 -15.35 -17.51 20.91
C THR A 368 -16.06 -16.93 22.13
N LEU A 369 -16.11 -15.61 22.25
CA LEU A 369 -16.81 -14.97 23.36
C LEU A 369 -18.29 -15.39 23.39
N ASP A 370 -18.90 -15.59 22.22
CA ASP A 370 -20.27 -16.08 22.08
C ASP A 370 -20.42 -17.52 22.57
N GLU A 371 -19.49 -18.44 22.22
CA GLU A 371 -19.47 -19.81 22.76
C GLU A 371 -19.28 -19.83 24.29
N VAL A 372 -18.48 -18.91 24.84
CA VAL A 372 -18.29 -18.77 26.29
C VAL A 372 -19.55 -18.21 26.95
N ILE A 373 -20.20 -17.22 26.35
CA ILE A 373 -21.47 -16.65 26.83
C ILE A 373 -22.60 -17.69 26.78
N GLU A 374 -22.67 -18.48 25.71
CA GLU A 374 -23.65 -19.55 25.54
C GLU A 374 -23.45 -20.65 26.60
N LYS A 375 -22.21 -21.13 26.79
CA LYS A 375 -21.88 -22.08 27.87
C LYS A 375 -22.12 -21.53 29.27
N LEU A 376 -21.85 -20.24 29.50
CA LEU A 376 -22.16 -19.57 30.76
C LEU A 376 -23.67 -19.42 30.97
N GLY A 377 -24.44 -19.22 29.89
CA GLY A 377 -25.90 -19.25 29.91
C GLY A 377 -26.45 -20.64 30.27
N GLU A 378 -25.91 -21.70 29.66
CA GLU A 378 -26.25 -23.10 29.95
C GLU A 378 -25.90 -23.51 31.39
N LEU A 379 -24.76 -23.02 31.91
CA LEU A 379 -24.35 -23.24 33.30
C LEU A 379 -25.19 -22.44 34.30
N ARG A 380 -25.62 -21.22 33.93
CA ARG A 380 -26.51 -20.37 34.74
C ARG A 380 -27.92 -20.95 34.83
N ASP A 381 -28.40 -21.57 33.75
CA ASP A 381 -29.71 -22.21 33.68
C ASP A 381 -29.70 -23.66 34.22
N GLY A 382 -28.64 -24.02 34.97
CA GLY A 382 -28.25 -25.38 35.34
C GLY A 382 -29.37 -26.36 35.70
N GLY A 383 -29.25 -27.58 35.17
CA GLY A 383 -29.73 -28.77 35.85
C GLY A 383 -31.25 -28.99 35.89
N LYS A 384 -32.01 -28.64 34.86
CA LYS A 384 -33.31 -29.28 34.62
C LYS A 384 -33.21 -30.28 33.48
N ALA A 385 -33.16 -31.55 33.87
CA ALA A 385 -33.35 -32.71 33.02
C ALA A 385 -34.52 -32.46 32.06
N ARG A 386 -34.24 -32.52 30.76
CA ARG A 386 -35.28 -32.70 29.74
C ARG A 386 -35.70 -34.17 29.78
N SER A 387 -36.78 -34.48 30.50
CA SER A 387 -37.58 -35.65 30.18
C SER A 387 -38.45 -35.33 28.96
N ALA A 388 -38.22 -36.04 27.86
CA ALA A 388 -39.22 -36.27 26.82
C ALA A 388 -40.48 -36.85 27.50
N THR A 389 -41.73 -36.63 27.07
CA THR A 389 -42.36 -36.89 25.77
C THR A 389 -43.86 -36.45 25.86
N PRO A 390 -44.76 -36.83 24.94
CA PRO A 390 -45.28 -36.12 23.76
C PRO A 390 -46.66 -35.42 23.98
N SER A 391 -47.13 -34.70 22.95
CA SER A 391 -48.50 -34.15 22.82
C SER A 391 -49.60 -35.22 22.95
N PRO A 392 -50.85 -34.89 23.36
CA PRO A 392 -51.82 -34.22 22.46
C PRO A 392 -52.74 -33.15 23.13
N GLN A 393 -53.34 -32.32 22.26
CA GLN A 393 -54.45 -31.37 22.51
C GLN A 393 -55.74 -32.05 23.05
N PRO A 394 -56.87 -31.34 23.30
CA PRO A 394 -57.14 -29.91 23.61
C PRO A 394 -58.05 -29.74 24.86
N VAL A 395 -58.44 -28.49 25.20
CA VAL A 395 -59.83 -28.00 25.43
C VAL A 395 -59.87 -26.80 26.40
N ALA A 396 -60.37 -25.68 25.85
CA ALA A 396 -61.22 -24.59 26.36
C ALA A 396 -61.04 -24.00 27.78
N GLU A 397 -60.90 -22.66 27.85
CA GLU A 397 -61.86 -21.70 28.45
C GLU A 397 -61.70 -21.61 29.99
N ASP A 398 -61.64 -20.45 30.66
CA ASP A 398 -62.08 -19.11 30.34
C ASP A 398 -61.44 -18.13 31.35
N ALA A 399 -61.63 -16.84 31.04
CA ALA A 399 -61.88 -15.77 32.00
C ALA A 399 -60.74 -14.86 32.54
N VAL A 400 -60.73 -13.69 31.90
CA VAL A 400 -60.88 -12.34 32.49
C VAL A 400 -59.65 -11.71 33.16
N ARG A 401 -58.95 -10.79 32.47
CA ARG A 401 -59.18 -9.32 32.35
C ARG A 401 -58.90 -8.52 33.64
N GLY A 402 -57.91 -7.62 33.55
CA GLY A 402 -57.73 -6.53 34.50
C GLY A 402 -56.41 -5.78 34.27
N GLY A 403 -56.37 -4.90 33.28
CA GLY A 403 -55.23 -4.02 33.05
C GLY A 403 -55.25 -2.77 33.94
N ARG A 404 -54.06 -2.21 34.20
CA ARG A 404 -53.79 -0.77 34.09
C ARG A 404 -52.30 -0.45 34.19
N GLU A 405 -51.90 0.45 33.32
CA GLU A 405 -50.58 1.06 33.15
C GLU A 405 -50.16 1.88 34.39
N ARG A 406 -48.85 1.97 34.68
CA ARG A 406 -48.06 3.20 34.44
C ARG A 406 -46.65 3.16 35.04
N LEU A 407 -45.74 3.70 34.24
CA LEU A 407 -44.59 4.57 34.55
C LEU A 407 -43.41 4.02 35.36
N ALA A 408 -42.30 3.96 34.62
CA ALA A 408 -40.94 3.95 35.11
C ALA A 408 -40.62 5.19 35.97
N GLN A 409 -39.93 4.95 37.09
CA GLN A 409 -38.91 5.87 37.59
C GLN A 409 -37.89 5.11 38.45
N LYS A 410 -36.62 5.50 38.26
CA LYS A 410 -35.43 5.01 38.93
C LYS A 410 -35.32 5.60 40.34
N THR A 411 -35.08 4.73 41.31
CA THR A 411 -34.36 4.95 42.57
C THR A 411 -33.69 3.58 42.86
N GLY A 412 -32.38 3.43 43.08
CA GLY A 412 -31.56 4.12 44.06
C GLY A 412 -31.74 3.43 45.42
N VAL A 413 -30.77 2.61 45.84
CA VAL A 413 -30.25 2.43 47.23
C VAL A 413 -29.35 1.18 47.31
N ASN A 414 -28.07 1.45 47.62
CA ASN A 414 -27.10 0.79 48.51
C ASN A 414 -27.35 -0.65 48.99
N ASP A 415 -26.29 -1.47 49.04
CA ASP A 415 -25.62 -1.85 50.30
C ASP A 415 -24.20 -2.46 50.04
N PRO A 416 -23.38 -2.88 51.03
CA PRO A 416 -22.09 -2.24 51.31
C PRO A 416 -20.88 -3.21 51.42
N GLY A 417 -19.69 -2.64 51.58
CA GLY A 417 -18.74 -3.11 52.59
C GLY A 417 -17.65 -4.14 52.22
N TYR A 418 -16.41 -3.65 52.33
CA TYR A 418 -15.13 -4.35 52.62
C TYR A 418 -14.43 -5.13 51.47
N SER A 419 -13.13 -5.00 51.24
CA SER A 419 -12.10 -4.04 51.67
C SER A 419 -10.84 -4.22 50.83
N GLU A 420 -10.09 -3.14 50.70
CA GLU A 420 -8.76 -3.04 50.11
C GLU A 420 -7.72 -3.93 50.79
N ALA A 421 -6.82 -4.49 49.98
CA ALA A 421 -5.41 -4.66 50.33
C ALA A 421 -4.60 -4.73 49.04
N ARG A 422 -4.08 -3.59 48.57
CA ARG A 422 -2.90 -3.59 47.69
C ARG A 422 -1.93 -2.54 48.18
N VAL A 423 -0.80 -3.07 48.65
CA VAL A 423 0.34 -2.38 49.24
C VAL A 423 0.73 -1.14 48.43
N GLU A 424 0.58 0.03 49.04
CA GLU A 424 1.24 1.26 48.62
C GLU A 424 2.73 1.16 48.92
N GLU A 425 3.55 1.08 47.88
CA GLU A 425 4.99 1.28 47.98
C GLU A 425 5.25 2.79 47.96
N LYS A 426 5.53 3.37 49.13
CA LYS A 426 5.94 4.77 49.32
C LYS A 426 7.17 5.08 48.47
N ALA A 427 6.97 5.74 47.33
CA ALA A 427 8.02 6.47 46.64
C ALA A 427 7.98 7.95 47.07
N GLU A 428 9.14 8.50 47.42
CA GLU A 428 9.33 9.94 47.67
C GLU A 428 8.61 10.80 46.61
N PRO A 429 8.06 11.97 46.96
CA PRO A 429 7.42 12.86 45.99
C PRO A 429 8.48 13.37 45.00
N VAL A 430 8.58 12.68 43.87
CA VAL A 430 9.43 13.07 42.76
C VAL A 430 8.73 14.23 42.04
N ASP A 431 9.28 15.44 42.17
CA ASP A 431 8.78 16.61 41.46
C ASP A 431 9.01 16.46 39.94
N PRO A 432 7.93 16.28 39.13
CA PRO A 432 8.05 16.07 37.69
C PRO A 432 8.61 17.29 36.96
N GLU A 433 8.42 18.51 37.49
CA GLU A 433 8.97 19.71 36.87
C GLU A 433 10.50 19.78 37.03
N LYS A 434 11.02 19.29 38.16
CA LYS A 434 12.47 19.25 38.41
C LYS A 434 13.17 18.25 37.48
N ILE A 435 12.56 17.08 37.24
CA ILE A 435 13.06 16.11 36.25
C ILE A 435 13.00 16.72 34.86
N TRP A 436 11.88 17.35 34.50
CA TRP A 436 11.69 17.92 33.17
C TRP A 436 12.70 19.02 32.85
N ARG A 437 13.03 19.89 33.82
CA ARG A 437 14.11 20.88 33.70
C ARG A 437 15.47 20.25 33.44
N HIS A 438 15.76 19.11 34.04
CA HIS A 438 17.02 18.40 33.84
C HIS A 438 17.10 17.76 32.44
N VAL A 439 15.97 17.26 31.91
CA VAL A 439 15.85 16.76 30.53
C VAL A 439 16.04 17.90 29.51
N LEU A 440 15.43 19.07 29.75
CA LEU A 440 15.57 20.25 28.89
C LEU A 440 17.02 20.71 28.72
N GLY A 441 17.84 20.58 29.77
CA GLY A 441 19.26 20.96 29.75
C GLY A 441 20.17 20.00 28.99
N LYS A 442 19.74 18.75 28.77
CA LYS A 442 20.54 17.71 28.09
C LYS A 442 20.30 17.64 26.58
N ILE A 443 19.39 18.45 26.04
CA ILE A 443 18.98 18.38 24.63
C ILE A 443 19.62 19.52 23.83
N PRO A 444 20.39 19.22 22.77
CA PRO A 444 21.03 20.24 21.97
C PRO A 444 19.99 21.09 21.19
N PRO A 445 20.25 22.40 21.00
CA PRO A 445 19.29 23.37 20.44
C PRO A 445 18.87 23.09 18.98
N LYS A 446 19.64 22.27 18.23
CA LYS A 446 19.31 21.85 16.86
C LYS A 446 18.70 20.44 16.76
N SER A 447 18.23 19.87 17.87
CA SER A 447 17.61 18.54 17.88
C SER A 447 16.14 18.58 17.45
N PHE A 448 15.72 17.60 16.64
CA PHE A 448 14.33 17.39 16.24
C PHE A 448 13.40 17.13 17.45
N LEU A 449 13.94 16.66 18.58
CA LEU A 449 13.21 16.52 19.84
C LEU A 449 12.81 17.86 20.46
N ARG A 450 13.51 18.96 20.13
CA ARG A 450 13.23 20.26 20.73
C ARG A 450 11.85 20.77 20.34
N THR A 451 11.48 20.61 19.07
CA THR A 451 10.16 20.98 18.54
C THR A 451 9.02 20.23 19.23
N LEU A 452 9.22 18.95 19.58
CA LEU A 452 8.23 18.18 20.35
C LEU A 452 8.12 18.69 21.78
N ILE A 453 9.25 19.04 22.40
CA ILE A 453 9.32 19.48 23.80
C ILE A 453 8.71 20.86 24.01
N ASP A 454 8.85 21.76 23.05
CA ASP A 454 8.26 23.10 23.13
C ASP A 454 6.72 23.08 23.10
N LEU A 455 6.12 21.98 22.60
CA LEU A 455 4.68 21.75 22.51
C LEU A 455 4.07 21.04 23.73
N VAL A 456 4.89 20.54 24.68
CA VAL A 456 4.42 19.70 25.79
C VAL A 456 4.92 20.16 27.16
N ARG A 457 4.10 19.97 28.19
CA ARG A 457 4.42 20.26 29.59
C ARG A 457 4.20 19.04 30.49
N PRO A 458 5.04 18.81 31.51
CA PRO A 458 4.79 17.76 32.49
C PRO A 458 3.57 18.12 33.33
N ILE A 459 2.61 17.22 33.46
CA ILE A 459 1.40 17.41 34.29
C ILE A 459 1.36 16.50 35.51
N GLY A 460 2.21 15.46 35.54
CA GLY A 460 2.25 14.53 36.66
C GLY A 460 2.87 13.19 36.30
N ILE A 461 2.87 12.31 37.29
CA ILE A 461 3.37 10.95 37.19
C ILE A 461 2.26 10.01 37.68
N GLU A 462 1.91 9.01 36.88
CA GLU A 462 0.96 7.95 37.23
C GLU A 462 1.63 6.58 37.15
N GLY A 463 2.05 6.05 38.31
CA GLY A 463 2.79 4.78 38.38
C GLY A 463 4.12 4.85 37.64
N ARG A 464 4.25 4.14 36.51
CA ARG A 464 5.42 4.21 35.61
C ARG A 464 5.23 5.18 34.44
N ASN A 465 4.09 5.86 34.35
CA ASN A 465 3.79 6.77 33.25
C ASN A 465 4.19 8.20 33.61
N PHE A 466 5.03 8.81 32.78
CA PHE A 466 5.32 10.24 32.84
C PHE A 466 4.36 10.97 31.90
N LEU A 467 3.47 11.79 32.45
CA LEU A 467 2.40 12.43 31.71
C LEU A 467 2.86 13.79 31.16
N LEU A 468 2.89 13.90 29.84
CA LEU A 468 3.15 15.12 29.11
C LEU A 468 1.87 15.61 28.47
N ALA A 469 1.48 16.84 28.71
CA ALA A 469 0.26 17.39 28.16
C ALA A 469 0.52 18.49 27.14
N HIS A 470 -0.36 18.58 26.16
CA HIS A 470 -0.32 19.53 25.05
C HIS A 470 -1.68 20.19 24.84
N SER A 471 -1.70 21.34 24.16
CA SER A 471 -2.92 21.97 23.70
C SER A 471 -3.67 21.05 22.73
N PRO A 472 -5.01 20.94 22.79
CA PRO A 472 -5.80 20.16 21.83
C PRO A 472 -5.53 20.54 20.37
N ASP A 473 -5.24 21.81 20.09
CA ASP A 473 -4.93 22.32 18.73
C ASP A 473 -3.62 21.77 18.16
N ASP A 474 -2.67 21.40 19.02
CA ASP A 474 -1.37 20.85 18.62
C ASP A 474 -1.35 19.33 18.54
N ARG A 475 -2.49 18.66 18.80
CA ARG A 475 -2.64 17.20 18.71
C ARG A 475 -2.05 16.57 17.43
N PRO A 476 -2.37 17.05 16.21
CA PRO A 476 -1.82 16.47 14.99
C PRO A 476 -0.29 16.64 14.88
N LYS A 477 0.27 17.74 15.41
CA LYS A 477 1.72 17.97 15.44
C LYS A 477 2.41 17.07 16.45
N VAL A 478 1.81 16.92 17.65
CA VAL A 478 2.34 16.04 18.69
C VAL A 478 2.28 14.59 18.24
N GLU A 479 1.19 14.13 17.61
CA GLU A 479 1.09 12.76 17.08
C GLU A 479 2.13 12.48 15.98
N ALA A 480 2.36 13.42 15.06
CA ALA A 480 3.38 13.30 14.02
C ALA A 480 4.81 13.30 14.57
N LEU A 481 5.09 14.11 15.59
CA LEU A 481 6.41 14.22 16.21
C LEU A 481 6.67 13.14 17.28
N ALA A 482 5.63 12.53 17.87
CA ALA A 482 5.72 11.48 18.87
C ALA A 482 5.94 10.08 18.27
N SER A 483 6.86 9.97 17.32
CA SER A 483 7.30 8.71 16.73
C SER A 483 7.88 7.75 17.79
N ALA A 484 7.88 6.44 17.52
CA ALA A 484 8.43 5.44 18.43
C ALA A 484 9.91 5.70 18.80
N ASN A 485 10.69 6.28 17.89
CA ASN A 485 12.09 6.66 18.14
C ASN A 485 12.18 7.84 19.12
N ASN A 486 11.38 8.89 18.92
CA ASN A 486 11.37 10.06 19.78
C ASN A 486 10.87 9.75 21.20
N ARG A 487 9.88 8.86 21.32
CA ARG A 487 9.41 8.34 22.62
C ARG A 487 10.53 7.61 23.37
N ARG A 488 11.21 6.67 22.72
CA ARG A 488 12.34 5.95 23.32
C ARG A 488 13.49 6.88 23.74
N GLN A 489 13.78 7.91 22.94
CA GLN A 489 14.79 8.91 23.30
C GLN A 489 14.37 9.72 24.53
N LEU A 490 13.12 10.16 24.63
CA LEU A 490 12.59 10.83 25.82
C LEU A 490 12.62 9.93 27.06
N GLU A 491 12.22 8.65 26.94
CA GLU A 491 12.28 7.67 28.03
C GLU A 491 13.72 7.44 28.50
N THR A 492 14.68 7.37 27.57
CA THR A 492 16.11 7.25 27.90
C THR A 492 16.63 8.48 28.64
N LEU A 493 16.23 9.68 28.22
CA LEU A 493 16.61 10.94 28.87
C LEU A 493 15.96 11.08 30.26
N LEU A 494 14.70 10.68 30.41
CA LEU A 494 14.01 10.64 31.70
C LEU A 494 14.69 9.65 32.65
N ARG A 495 15.05 8.46 32.15
CA ARG A 495 15.85 7.48 32.90
C ARG A 495 17.19 8.05 33.35
N GLY A 496 17.90 8.74 32.45
CA GLY A 496 19.17 9.40 32.75
C GLY A 496 19.05 10.65 33.65
N ALA A 497 17.84 11.18 33.88
CA ALA A 497 17.58 12.32 34.75
C ALA A 497 17.05 11.91 36.14
N SER A 498 16.31 10.81 36.23
CA SER A 498 15.67 10.38 37.48
C SER A 498 16.17 9.04 38.03
N GLY A 499 16.98 8.29 37.27
CA GLY A 499 17.44 6.95 37.65
C GLY A 499 16.34 5.87 37.63
N ARG A 500 15.16 6.15 37.07
CA ARG A 500 14.01 5.22 37.01
C ARG A 500 13.52 5.04 35.58
N ASP A 501 12.97 3.87 35.27
CA ASP A 501 12.38 3.61 33.95
C ASP A 501 10.96 4.18 33.88
N TRP A 502 10.76 5.11 32.94
CA TRP A 502 9.47 5.76 32.68
C TRP A 502 8.93 5.37 31.31
N SER A 503 7.62 5.29 31.18
CA SER A 503 6.91 5.28 29.90
C SER A 503 6.26 6.63 29.66
N VAL A 504 6.47 7.23 28.48
CA VAL A 504 5.94 8.58 28.20
C VAL A 504 4.53 8.48 27.61
N LYS A 505 3.57 9.19 28.21
CA LYS A 505 2.20 9.33 27.67
C LYS A 505 1.87 10.79 27.38
N PHE A 506 1.27 11.03 26.22
CA PHE A 506 0.80 12.35 25.81
C PHE A 506 -0.70 12.49 26.08
N VAL A 507 -1.12 13.59 26.70
CA VAL A 507 -2.51 13.85 27.07
C VAL A 507 -2.93 15.24 26.56
N ALA A 508 -4.06 15.33 25.86
CA ALA A 508 -4.61 16.63 25.48
C ALA A 508 -5.31 17.27 26.70
N LYS A 509 -4.99 18.53 27.04
CA LYS A 509 -5.62 19.25 28.15
C LYS A 509 -5.83 20.72 27.79
N ASP A 510 -7.04 21.22 28.03
CA ASP A 510 -7.38 22.63 27.82
C ASP A 510 -6.56 23.55 28.74
N GLY A 511 -6.16 24.71 28.23
CA GLY A 511 -5.40 25.72 28.98
C GLY A 511 -3.89 25.51 29.03
N ILE A 512 -3.34 24.55 28.26
CA ILE A 512 -1.88 24.43 28.09
C ILE A 512 -1.42 25.37 26.98
N LEU A 513 -0.77 26.45 27.41
CA LEU A 513 -0.10 27.38 26.53
C LEU A 513 1.27 26.80 26.08
N PRO A 514 1.67 26.94 24.79
CA PRO A 514 2.99 26.51 24.31
C PRO A 514 4.10 27.12 25.18
N ALA A 515 5.23 26.43 25.33
CA ALA A 515 6.32 26.90 26.19
C ALA A 515 6.91 28.27 25.76
N THR A 516 6.52 28.78 24.60
CA THR A 516 6.92 30.05 24.02
C THR A 516 5.98 31.22 24.30
N THR A 517 4.94 31.07 25.12
CA THR A 517 4.03 32.18 25.49
C THR A 517 4.10 32.59 26.96
N ASP A 518 5.29 32.57 27.55
CA ASP A 518 5.63 33.34 28.74
C ASP A 518 6.87 34.19 28.47
N ALA A 519 6.67 35.19 27.61
CA ALA A 519 7.27 36.52 27.67
C ALA A 519 6.73 37.28 26.46
N ALA A 520 5.65 38.04 26.68
CA ALA A 520 5.53 39.31 25.99
C ALA A 520 6.81 40.09 26.32
N LYS A 521 7.85 39.97 25.49
CA LYS A 521 8.85 41.02 25.42
C LYS A 521 8.07 42.26 24.99
N PRO A 522 8.16 43.39 25.72
CA PRO A 522 7.65 44.65 25.18
C PRO A 522 8.27 44.81 23.79
N VAL A 523 7.54 45.47 22.88
CA VAL A 523 8.11 45.93 21.60
C VAL A 523 9.31 46.81 21.94
N GLY A 524 10.45 46.17 22.07
CA GLY A 524 11.73 46.79 22.34
C GLY A 524 12.12 47.46 21.05
N SER A 525 12.31 48.76 21.13
CA SER A 525 12.95 49.60 20.13
C SER A 525 14.01 48.80 19.35
N PHE A 526 13.75 48.50 18.08
CA PHE A 526 14.73 47.86 17.18
C PHE A 526 16.00 48.71 16.97
N LYS A 527 16.07 49.91 17.60
CA LYS A 527 17.24 50.80 17.57
C LYS A 527 18.37 50.35 18.51
N ASP A 528 18.11 49.45 19.45
CA ASP A 528 19.10 49.01 20.44
C ASP A 528 19.76 47.66 20.10
N ASP A 529 19.45 47.08 18.93
CA ASP A 529 20.12 45.86 18.45
C ASP A 529 21.52 46.22 17.90
N PRO A 530 22.62 45.64 18.44
CA PRO A 530 23.98 45.95 18.03
C PRO A 530 24.27 45.65 16.55
N LEU A 531 23.54 44.72 15.92
CA LEU A 531 23.65 44.47 14.47
C LEU A 531 23.00 45.58 13.64
N ILE A 532 21.89 46.15 14.13
CA ILE A 532 21.18 47.24 13.44
C ILE A 532 21.98 48.54 13.59
N GLN A 533 22.59 48.81 14.74
CA GLN A 533 23.48 49.96 14.91
C GLN A 533 24.72 49.88 14.02
N GLN A 534 25.35 48.69 13.92
CA GLN A 534 26.44 48.49 12.96
C GLN A 534 25.99 48.70 11.52
N ALA A 535 24.80 48.25 11.14
CA ALA A 535 24.26 48.48 9.81
C ALA A 535 23.96 49.97 9.55
N ILE A 536 23.43 50.70 10.52
CA ILE A 536 23.17 52.15 10.41
C ILE A 536 24.48 52.92 10.27
N GLU A 537 25.53 52.59 11.03
CA GLU A 537 26.86 53.21 10.88
C GLU A 537 27.52 52.87 9.55
N LEU A 538 27.44 51.61 9.12
CA LEU A 538 28.10 51.15 7.90
C LEU A 538 27.43 51.72 6.63
N PHE A 539 26.11 51.89 6.65
CA PHE A 539 25.31 52.28 5.46
C PHE A 539 24.72 53.69 5.53
N LYS A 540 24.90 54.43 6.64
CA LYS A 540 24.28 55.75 6.89
C LYS A 540 22.77 55.77 6.63
N ALA A 541 22.07 54.72 7.05
CA ALA A 541 20.66 54.49 6.73
C ALA A 541 19.71 54.96 7.86
N GLU A 542 18.50 55.42 7.50
CA GLU A 542 17.41 55.71 8.44
C GLU A 542 16.36 54.59 8.44
N VAL A 543 15.80 54.27 9.62
CA VAL A 543 14.77 53.23 9.78
C VAL A 543 13.38 53.86 9.76
N THR A 544 12.55 53.49 8.79
CA THR A 544 11.12 53.86 8.69
C THR A 544 10.22 52.65 8.97
N GLN A 545 9.16 52.83 9.77
CA GLN A 545 8.13 51.81 10.01
C GLN A 545 6.93 52.09 9.10
N GLU A 546 6.72 51.27 8.07
CA GLU A 546 5.43 51.22 7.37
C GLU A 546 4.50 50.23 8.09
N ARG A 547 3.22 50.62 8.20
CA ARG A 547 2.19 49.95 8.99
C ARG A 547 1.51 48.81 8.25
#